data_AF-A0A2K4ZNN8-F1
#
_entry.id   AF-A0A2K4ZNN8-F1
#
_cell.length_a   1.000
_cell.length_b   1.000
_cell.length_c   1.000
_cell.angle_alpha   90.00
_cell.angle_beta   90.00
_cell.angle_gamma   90.00
#
_symmetry.space_group_name_H-M   'P 1'
#
loop_
_entity.id
_entity.type
_entity.pdbx_description
1 polymer ?
#
loop_
_entity_poly.entity_id
_entity_poly.type
_entity_poly.pdbx_seq_one_letter_code
_entity_poly.pdbx_strand_id
1 'polypeptide(L)'
;MDVSPFAVFLKNDRWNYVEPDVIVTCNRDKLDDQGCHGAPDWVMEVLSPSSVVMDCRRKLEAYRSAGVREYWIIDPGRETVTIYDFEREEGEPKVYDFTEVIRSEIVEDLELDFTQLQEYLR
;
A
#
# COMPACT_ATOMS: atom_id res chain seq x y z
N MET A 1 -11.08 22.13 -7.26
CA MET A 1 -10.58 20.82 -7.69
C MET A 1 -11.07 19.85 -6.64
N ASP A 2 -11.97 18.96 -7.01
CA ASP A 2 -12.42 17.90 -6.13
C ASP A 2 -11.39 16.78 -6.28
N VAL A 3 -10.52 16.62 -5.29
CA VAL A 3 -9.48 15.58 -5.31
C VAL A 3 -10.11 14.35 -4.70
N SER A 4 -10.73 13.50 -5.53
CA SER A 4 -11.21 12.20 -5.08
C SER A 4 -10.02 11.27 -4.84
N PRO A 5 -10.08 10.36 -3.86
CA PRO A 5 -9.04 9.35 -3.67
C PRO A 5 -8.82 8.53 -4.95
N PHE A 6 -7.59 8.04 -5.15
CA PHE A 6 -7.22 7.32 -6.35
C PHE A 6 -7.75 5.88 -6.31
N ALA A 7 -8.72 5.54 -7.17
CA ALA A 7 -9.38 4.24 -7.16
C ALA A 7 -8.52 3.12 -7.77
N VAL A 8 -8.55 1.94 -7.15
CA VAL A 8 -7.93 0.71 -7.65
C VAL A 8 -8.98 -0.39 -7.81
N PHE A 9 -9.24 -0.77 -9.05
CA PHE A 9 -10.20 -1.82 -9.43
C PHE A 9 -9.48 -3.17 -9.49
N LEU A 10 -9.35 -3.84 -8.34
CA LEU A 10 -8.62 -5.13 -8.22
C LEU A 10 -9.26 -6.29 -9.00
N LYS A 11 -10.56 -6.20 -9.27
CA LYS A 11 -11.33 -7.16 -10.07
C LYS A 11 -11.90 -6.43 -11.28
N ASN A 12 -12.31 -7.18 -12.30
CA ASN A 12 -13.02 -6.63 -13.47
C ASN A 12 -14.47 -6.26 -13.12
N ASP A 13 -14.65 -5.42 -12.10
CA ASP A 13 -15.90 -4.92 -11.57
C ASP A 13 -15.73 -3.48 -11.09
N ARG A 14 -16.44 -2.56 -11.76
CA ARG A 14 -16.36 -1.12 -11.53
C ARG A 14 -16.99 -0.64 -10.21
N TRP A 15 -17.73 -1.49 -9.50
CA TRP A 15 -18.40 -1.12 -8.25
C TRP A 15 -17.62 -1.52 -7.00
N ASN A 16 -16.61 -2.38 -7.18
CA ASN A 16 -15.82 -2.95 -6.09
C ASN A 16 -14.36 -2.55 -6.27
N TYR A 17 -14.05 -1.35 -5.80
CA TYR A 17 -12.70 -0.79 -5.81
C TYR A 17 -12.23 -0.47 -4.39
N VAL A 18 -10.92 -0.29 -4.24
CA VAL A 18 -10.30 0.20 -3.01
C VAL A 18 -9.61 1.53 -3.29
N GLU A 19 -9.42 2.32 -2.24
CA GLU A 19 -8.75 3.61 -2.27
C GLU A 19 -7.52 3.51 -1.38
N PRO A 20 -6.38 3.05 -1.90
CA PRO A 20 -5.11 3.08 -1.18
C PRO A 20 -4.55 4.50 -1.07
N ASP A 21 -3.74 4.74 -0.04
CA ASP A 21 -3.07 6.03 0.13
C ASP A 21 -2.01 6.27 -0.94
N VAL A 22 -1.21 5.24 -1.25
CA VAL A 22 -0.18 5.31 -2.29
C VAL A 22 -0.09 3.99 -3.05
N ILE A 23 0.08 4.10 -4.38
CA ILE A 23 0.40 2.96 -5.23
C ILE A 23 1.60 3.25 -6.13
N VAL A 24 2.27 2.19 -6.55
CA VAL A 24 3.16 2.23 -7.70
C VAL A 24 2.73 1.16 -8.69
N THR A 25 2.65 1.53 -9.97
CA THR A 25 2.58 0.55 -11.04
C THR A 25 3.56 0.87 -12.15
N CYS A 26 4.24 -0.17 -12.63
CA CYS A 26 5.18 -0.08 -13.74
C CYS A 26 4.48 -0.19 -15.10
N ASN A 27 3.21 -0.61 -15.13
CA ASN A 27 2.42 -0.71 -16.35
C ASN A 27 1.42 0.45 -16.44
N ARG A 28 1.74 1.46 -17.26
CA ARG A 28 0.88 2.63 -17.46
C ARG A 28 -0.44 2.30 -18.17
N ASP A 29 -0.54 1.17 -18.88
CA ASP A 29 -1.79 0.76 -19.55
C ASP A 29 -2.89 0.39 -18.56
N LYS A 30 -2.54 0.17 -17.28
CA LYS A 30 -3.52 -0.02 -16.20
C LYS A 30 -4.19 1.29 -15.77
N LEU A 31 -3.68 2.45 -16.18
CA LEU A 31 -4.12 3.75 -15.67
C LEU A 31 -5.04 4.45 -16.67
N ASP A 32 -6.18 4.93 -16.19
CA ASP A 32 -7.07 5.86 -16.90
C ASP A 32 -7.59 6.96 -15.98
N ASP A 33 -8.52 7.78 -16.48
CA ASP A 33 -9.11 8.88 -15.71
C ASP A 33 -9.97 8.42 -14.52
N GLN A 34 -10.32 7.13 -14.44
CA GLN A 34 -11.09 6.55 -13.33
C GLN A 34 -10.17 5.94 -12.26
N GLY A 35 -8.94 5.55 -12.60
CA GLY A 35 -7.96 5.03 -11.65
C GLY A 35 -7.04 3.95 -12.23
N CYS A 36 -6.65 2.98 -11.39
CA CYS A 36 -5.86 1.82 -11.79
C CYS A 36 -6.74 0.57 -11.93
N HIS A 37 -6.65 -0.09 -13.08
CA HIS A 37 -7.38 -1.31 -13.41
C HIS A 37 -6.48 -2.54 -13.28
N GLY A 38 -6.85 -3.43 -12.35
CA GLY A 38 -6.01 -4.55 -11.91
C GLY A 38 -5.08 -4.18 -10.76
N ALA A 39 -4.32 -5.17 -10.28
CA ALA A 39 -3.39 -4.97 -9.17
C ALA A 39 -2.24 -4.02 -9.54
N PRO A 40 -1.96 -3.00 -8.72
CA PRO A 40 -0.69 -2.29 -8.74
C PRO A 40 0.47 -3.23 -8.39
N ASP A 41 1.69 -2.81 -8.68
CA ASP A 41 2.89 -3.58 -8.32
C ASP A 41 3.15 -3.45 -6.81
N TRP A 42 3.06 -2.24 -6.28
CA TRP A 42 3.30 -1.89 -4.88
C TRP A 42 2.15 -1.06 -4.32
N VAL A 43 1.76 -1.30 -3.06
CA VAL A 43 0.69 -0.55 -2.37
C VAL A 43 1.13 -0.18 -0.96
N MET A 44 0.79 1.02 -0.50
CA MET A 44 0.96 1.45 0.88
C MET A 44 -0.31 2.04 1.46
N GLU A 45 -0.56 1.70 2.73
CA GLU A 45 -1.68 2.18 3.54
C GLU A 45 -1.13 2.74 4.86
N VAL A 46 -1.64 3.89 5.28
CA VAL A 46 -1.34 4.51 6.56
C VAL A 46 -2.52 4.29 7.49
N LEU A 47 -2.29 3.55 8.57
CA LEU A 47 -3.34 3.23 9.51
C LEU A 47 -3.85 4.48 10.22
N SER A 48 -5.18 4.55 10.29
CA SER A 48 -5.92 5.41 11.21
C SER A 48 -6.64 4.56 12.25
N PRO A 49 -7.08 5.12 13.39
CA PRO A 49 -7.86 4.38 14.38
C PRO A 49 -9.09 3.64 13.80
N SER A 50 -9.67 4.17 12.72
CA SER A 50 -10.82 3.58 12.01
C SER A 50 -10.46 2.53 10.96
N SER A 51 -9.22 2.48 10.46
CA SER A 51 -8.86 1.66 9.30
C SER A 51 -8.12 0.36 9.65
N VAL A 52 -7.63 0.20 10.88
CA VAL A 52 -6.87 -0.98 11.36
C VAL A 52 -7.49 -2.32 10.93
N VAL A 53 -8.79 -2.53 11.15
CA VAL A 53 -9.45 -3.81 10.79
C VAL A 53 -9.53 -4.00 9.27
N MET A 54 -9.71 -2.90 8.53
CA MET A 54 -9.81 -2.95 7.07
C MET A 54 -8.46 -3.27 6.44
N ASP A 55 -7.41 -2.53 6.81
CA ASP A 55 -6.11 -2.58 6.14
C ASP A 55 -5.31 -3.83 6.55
N CYS A 56 -5.34 -4.20 7.84
CA CYS A 56 -4.58 -5.35 8.35
C CYS A 56 -5.23 -6.71 8.06
N ARG A 57 -6.48 -6.75 7.59
CA ARG A 57 -7.18 -8.03 7.30
C ARG A 57 -7.82 -8.07 5.92
N ARG A 58 -8.75 -7.15 5.64
CA ARG A 58 -9.56 -7.22 4.41
C ARG A 58 -8.74 -6.86 3.18
N LYS A 59 -8.01 -5.74 3.24
CA LYS A 59 -7.17 -5.29 2.12
C LYS A 59 -5.95 -6.19 1.94
N LEU A 60 -5.36 -6.68 3.02
CA LEU A 60 -4.27 -7.67 2.97
C LEU A 60 -4.62 -8.86 2.05
N GLU A 61 -5.76 -9.52 2.29
CA GLU A 61 -6.20 -10.65 1.49
C GLU A 61 -6.58 -10.23 0.06
N ALA A 62 -7.23 -9.07 -0.09
CA ALA A 62 -7.64 -8.57 -1.40
C ALA A 62 -6.44 -8.26 -2.31
N TYR A 63 -5.42 -7.58 -1.78
CA TYR A 63 -4.20 -7.25 -2.51
C TYR A 63 -3.39 -8.50 -2.86
N ARG A 64 -3.23 -9.42 -1.91
CA ARG A 64 -2.56 -10.71 -2.15
C ARG A 64 -3.27 -11.49 -3.27
N SER A 65 -4.58 -11.66 -3.15
CA SER A 65 -5.38 -12.40 -4.15
C SER A 65 -5.41 -11.73 -5.53
N ALA A 66 -5.25 -10.40 -5.59
CA ALA A 66 -5.24 -9.65 -6.85
C ALA A 66 -3.88 -9.69 -7.57
N GLY A 67 -2.81 -10.12 -6.89
CA GLY A 67 -1.46 -10.18 -7.44
C GLY A 67 -0.66 -8.88 -7.25
N VAL A 68 -0.97 -8.09 -6.21
CA VAL A 68 -0.02 -7.09 -5.72
C VAL A 68 1.26 -7.81 -5.32
N ARG A 69 2.42 -7.21 -5.58
CA ARG A 69 3.72 -7.87 -5.34
C ARG A 69 4.31 -7.47 -4.00
N GLU A 70 4.09 -6.23 -3.55
CA GLU A 70 4.57 -5.75 -2.25
C GLU A 70 3.53 -4.82 -1.61
N TYR A 71 3.24 -5.04 -0.31
CA TYR A 71 2.21 -4.31 0.42
C TYR A 71 2.72 -3.81 1.77
N TRP A 72 2.68 -2.49 1.96
CA TRP A 72 3.19 -1.80 3.14
C TRP A 72 2.05 -1.26 4.00
N ILE A 73 2.12 -1.52 5.30
CA ILE A 73 1.22 -0.95 6.30
C ILE A 73 2.03 -0.09 7.25
N ILE A 74 1.73 1.20 7.28
CA ILE A 74 2.36 2.16 8.16
C ILE A 74 1.45 2.35 9.37
N ASP A 75 1.92 2.08 10.58
CA ASP A 75 1.18 2.33 11.82
C ASP A 75 1.84 3.49 12.58
N PRO A 76 1.36 4.74 12.41
CA PRO A 76 1.89 5.87 13.16
C PRO A 76 1.64 5.78 14.67
N GLY A 77 0.61 5.04 15.11
CA GLY A 77 0.35 4.86 16.53
C GLY A 77 1.38 3.97 17.22
N ARG A 78 2.03 3.09 16.46
CA ARG A 78 3.10 2.21 16.92
C ARG A 78 4.49 2.60 16.43
N GLU A 79 4.58 3.58 15.53
CA GLU A 79 5.82 3.97 14.84
C GLU A 79 6.48 2.80 14.12
N THR A 80 5.66 1.97 13.45
CA THR A 80 6.13 0.77 12.74
C THR A 80 5.68 0.73 11.29
N VAL A 81 6.50 0.11 10.45
CA VAL A 81 6.18 -0.26 9.07
C VAL A 81 6.17 -1.77 8.95
N THR A 82 5.05 -2.35 8.51
CA THR A 82 4.93 -3.79 8.24
C THR A 82 4.90 -4.03 6.74
N ILE A 83 5.81 -4.85 6.24
CA ILE A 83 5.97 -5.14 4.81
C ILE A 83 5.63 -6.59 4.54
N TYR A 84 4.69 -6.78 3.61
CA TYR A 84 4.37 -8.06 3.00
C TYR A 84 4.98 -8.13 1.61
N ASP A 85 5.96 -9.01 1.42
CA ASP A 85 6.49 -9.39 0.12
C ASP A 85 5.67 -10.58 -0.41
N PHE A 86 4.75 -10.32 -1.33
CA PHE A 86 3.93 -11.33 -1.97
C PHE A 86 4.62 -11.96 -3.18
N GLU A 87 5.63 -11.30 -3.76
CA GLU A 87 6.36 -11.82 -4.91
C GLU A 87 7.22 -13.02 -4.56
N ARG A 88 7.84 -13.01 -3.38
CA ARG A 88 8.71 -14.10 -2.94
C ARG A 88 7.99 -15.16 -2.10
N GLU A 89 6.75 -14.89 -1.65
CA GLU A 89 5.95 -15.75 -0.74
C GLU A 89 6.73 -16.23 0.51
N GLU A 90 7.71 -15.47 0.99
CA GLU A 90 8.57 -15.87 2.10
C GLU A 90 8.00 -15.42 3.46
N GLY A 91 7.34 -16.35 4.16
CA GLY A 91 7.19 -16.30 5.62
C GLY A 91 6.32 -15.18 6.21
N GLU A 92 6.64 -14.82 7.46
CA GLU A 92 5.99 -13.75 8.22
C GLU A 92 6.39 -12.36 7.66
N PRO A 93 5.53 -11.33 7.76
CA PRO A 93 5.87 -9.99 7.31
C PRO A 93 7.08 -9.43 8.07
N LYS A 94 7.88 -8.62 7.37
CA LYS A 94 8.97 -7.86 8.01
C LYS A 94 8.38 -6.65 8.71
N VAL A 95 8.88 -6.33 9.91
CA VAL A 95 8.45 -5.16 10.69
C VAL A 95 9.67 -4.32 11.00
N TYR A 96 9.58 -3.04 10.69
CA TYR A 96 10.60 -2.01 10.88
C TYR A 96 10.05 -0.92 11.79
N ASP A 97 10.94 -0.22 12.49
CA ASP A 97 10.59 1.02 13.18
C ASP A 97 10.87 2.25 12.29
N PHE A 98 10.32 3.41 12.67
CA PHE A 98 10.45 4.65 11.89
C PHE A 98 11.86 5.25 11.85
N THR A 99 12.82 4.74 12.63
CA THR A 99 14.21 5.21 12.58
C THR A 99 15.02 4.55 11.46
N GLU A 100 14.43 3.54 10.82
CA GLU A 100 15.02 2.84 9.69
C GLU A 100 14.60 3.48 8.36
N VAL A 101 15.55 3.49 7.43
CA VAL A 101 15.27 3.82 6.03
C VAL A 101 14.99 2.52 5.29
N ILE A 102 13.81 2.43 4.69
CA ILE A 102 13.26 1.18 4.17
C ILE A 102 13.24 1.23 2.65
N ARG A 103 13.81 0.22 1.99
CA ARG A 103 13.85 0.08 0.53
C ARG A 103 12.81 -0.94 0.06
N SER A 104 12.11 -0.64 -1.03
CA SER A 104 11.28 -1.64 -1.73
C SER A 104 12.14 -2.70 -2.39
N GLU A 105 11.67 -3.94 -2.33
CA GLU A 105 12.35 -5.09 -2.96
C GLU A 105 12.00 -5.20 -4.46
N ILE A 106 10.90 -4.57 -4.89
CA ILE A 106 10.38 -4.71 -6.26
C ILE A 106 10.44 -3.42 -7.09
N VAL A 107 10.44 -2.25 -6.45
CA VAL A 107 10.52 -0.94 -7.12
C VAL A 107 11.93 -0.41 -6.97
N GLU A 108 12.66 -0.37 -8.09
CA GLU A 108 14.04 0.14 -8.12
C GLU A 108 14.08 1.60 -7.64
N ASP A 109 15.04 1.88 -6.76
CA ASP A 109 15.30 3.19 -6.17
C ASP A 109 14.15 3.82 -5.34
N LEU A 110 13.14 3.02 -4.97
CA LEU A 110 12.15 3.43 -3.98
C LEU A 110 12.68 3.15 -2.57
N GLU A 111 12.97 4.23 -1.85
CA GLU A 111 13.44 4.24 -0.47
C GLU A 111 12.67 5.30 0.33
N LEU A 112 12.16 4.92 1.50
CA LEU A 112 11.31 5.77 2.33
C LEU A 112 11.88 5.88 3.75
N ASP A 113 11.94 7.12 4.24
CA ASP A 113 12.32 7.48 5.60
C ASP A 113 11.08 8.06 6.32
N PHE A 114 10.69 7.43 7.43
CA PHE A 114 9.52 7.82 8.21
C PHE A 114 9.86 8.59 9.49
N THR A 115 11.13 8.94 9.71
CA THR A 115 11.62 9.61 10.93
C THR A 115 10.84 10.89 11.26
N GLN A 116 10.40 11.63 10.23
CA GLN A 116 9.66 12.89 10.38
C GLN A 116 8.13 12.73 10.28
N LEU A 117 7.60 11.53 10.02
CA LEU A 117 6.17 11.35 9.74
C LEU A 117 5.27 11.90 10.86
N GLN A 118 5.69 11.74 12.11
CA GLN A 118 4.96 12.23 13.29
C GLN A 118 4.79 13.75 13.35
N GLU A 119 5.63 14.50 12.64
CA GLU A 119 5.53 15.96 12.57
C GLU A 119 4.35 16.41 11.69
N TYR A 120 3.94 15.57 10.74
CA TYR A 120 2.88 15.86 9.77
C TYR A 120 1.49 15.35 10.19
N LEU A 121 1.40 14.55 11.25
CA LEU A 121 0.15 13.98 11.78
C LEU A 121 -0.45 14.77 12.95
N ARG A 122 0.03 16.01 13.18
CA ARG A 122 -0.40 16.91 14.26
C ARG A 122 -1.52 17.85 13.85
#